data_AF-A0A943ZB66-F1
#
_entry.id   AF-A0A943ZB66-F1
#
_cell.length_a   1.000
_cell.length_b   1.000
_cell.length_c   1.000
_cell.angle_alpha   90.00
_cell.angle_beta   90.00
_cell.angle_gamma   90.00
#
_symmetry.space_group_name_H-M   'P 1'
#
loop_
_entity.id
_entity.type
_entity.pdbx_description
1 polymer ?
#
loop_
_entity_poly.entity_id
_entity_poly.type
_entity_poly.pdbx_seq_one_letter_code
_entity_poly.pdbx_strand_id
1 'polypeptide(L)'
;MIENISLVLAILYLVYRIKTYKKVNKIIEERIETVHKPFFKRVQNVLECSEDEAEKVALALDKYFVPLESEFYKVDSCNYSFVDAGGLEGTFSIDQNYNIVSLIYNGIDLLSLHKY
;
A
#
# COMPACT_ATOMS: atom_id res chain seq x y z
N MET A 1 -37.69 7.66 34.45
CA MET A 1 -36.40 8.21 34.94
C MET A 1 -35.19 7.44 34.42
N ILE A 2 -35.20 6.09 34.47
CA ILE A 2 -34.12 5.24 33.95
C ILE A 2 -33.99 5.33 32.41
N GLU A 3 -35.11 5.41 31.67
CA GLU A 3 -35.11 5.53 30.20
C GLU A 3 -34.37 6.79 29.69
N ASN A 4 -34.48 7.92 30.39
CA ASN A 4 -33.73 9.14 30.02
C ASN A 4 -32.22 8.97 30.23
N ILE A 5 -31.81 8.20 31.25
CA ILE A 5 -30.38 7.96 31.52
C ILE A 5 -29.81 7.03 30.43
N SER A 6 -30.54 5.96 30.08
CA SER A 6 -30.14 5.05 28.99
C SER A 6 -30.07 5.77 27.64
N LEU A 7 -31.02 6.66 27.34
CA LEU A 7 -31.02 7.47 26.12
C LEU A 7 -29.82 8.43 26.08
N VAL A 8 -29.53 9.11 27.19
CA VAL A 8 -28.37 10.01 27.30
C VAL A 8 -27.06 9.25 27.13
N LEU A 9 -26.92 8.07 27.73
CA LEU A 9 -25.74 7.21 27.56
C LEU A 9 -25.56 6.74 26.11
N ALA A 10 -26.65 6.38 25.42
CA ALA A 10 -26.60 5.99 24.02
C ALA A 10 -26.15 7.15 23.11
N ILE A 11 -26.66 8.37 23.35
CA ILE A 11 -26.24 9.57 22.60
C ILE A 11 -24.75 9.88 22.86
N LEU A 12 -24.31 9.83 24.11
CA LEU A 12 -22.90 10.02 24.47
C LEU A 12 -21.99 8.99 23.79
N TYR A 13 -22.41 7.73 23.74
CA TYR A 13 -21.69 6.66 23.06
C TYR A 13 -21.60 6.91 21.54
N LEU A 14 -22.67 7.36 20.89
CA LEU A 14 -22.67 7.71 19.47
C LEU A 14 -21.73 8.89 19.16
N VAL A 15 -21.76 9.94 19.99
CA VAL A 15 -20.86 11.11 19.84
C VAL A 15 -19.39 10.70 20.02
N TYR A 16 -19.10 9.85 21.01
CA TYR A 16 -17.77 9.29 21.21
C TYR A 16 -17.31 8.52 19.97
N ARG A 17 -18.16 7.64 19.43
CA ARG A 17 -17.85 6.82 18.25
C ARG A 17 -17.57 7.67 17.01
N ILE A 18 -18.37 8.71 16.76
CA ILE A 18 -18.19 9.65 15.64
C ILE A 18 -16.84 10.38 15.77
N LYS A 19 -16.50 10.87 16.97
CA LYS A 19 -15.20 11.53 17.21
C LYS A 19 -14.03 10.57 16.98
N THR A 20 -14.15 9.34 17.45
CA THR A 20 -13.12 8.32 17.26
C THR A 20 -12.93 7.99 15.77
N TYR A 21 -14.00 7.80 15.00
CA TYR A 21 -13.89 7.59 13.56
C TYR A 21 -13.28 8.78 12.83
N LYS A 22 -13.66 10.02 13.18
CA LYS A 22 -13.04 11.20 12.59
C LYS A 22 -11.53 11.25 12.84
N LYS A 23 -11.08 10.87 14.05
CA LYS A 23 -9.66 10.80 14.38
C LYS A 23 -8.95 9.72 13.57
N VAL A 24 -9.55 8.54 13.45
CA VAL A 24 -9.00 7.42 12.66
C VAL A 24 -8.92 7.79 11.17
N ASN A 25 -9.98 8.36 10.59
CA ASN A 25 -9.98 8.83 9.20
C ASN A 25 -8.85 9.81 8.95
N LYS A 26 -8.67 10.80 9.84
CA LYS A 26 -7.57 11.75 9.72
C LYS A 26 -6.19 11.08 9.71
N ILE A 27 -5.98 10.08 10.57
CA ILE A 27 -4.72 9.31 10.60
C ILE A 27 -4.52 8.52 9.29
N ILE A 28 -5.59 7.94 8.75
CA ILE A 28 -5.54 7.20 7.48
C ILE A 28 -5.20 8.15 6.32
N GLU A 29 -5.89 9.29 6.24
CA GLU A 29 -5.63 10.33 5.24
C GLU A 29 -4.18 10.83 5.31
N GLU A 30 -3.69 11.12 6.51
CA GLU A 30 -2.29 11.50 6.73
C GLU A 30 -1.32 10.41 6.24
N ARG A 31 -1.61 9.13 6.49
CA ARG A 31 -0.75 8.02 6.07
C ARG A 31 -0.76 7.78 4.56
N ILE A 32 -1.91 7.96 3.91
CA ILE A 32 -2.02 7.89 2.45
C ILE A 32 -1.14 8.97 1.82
N GLU A 33 -1.26 10.21 2.30
CA GLU A 33 -0.52 11.34 1.73
C GLU A 33 0.99 11.26 2.02
N THR A 34 1.38 10.78 3.20
CA THR A 34 2.80 10.76 3.63
C THR A 34 3.56 9.50 3.26
N VAL A 35 2.89 8.36 3.06
CA VAL A 35 3.56 7.06 2.81
C VAL A 35 3.18 6.49 1.45
N HIS A 36 1.89 6.27 1.19
CA HIS A 36 1.45 5.58 -0.04
C HIS A 36 1.67 6.44 -1.29
N LYS A 37 1.38 7.73 -1.23
CA LYS A 37 1.55 8.63 -2.38
C LYS A 37 3.02 8.78 -2.81
N PRO A 38 4.00 8.97 -1.90
CA PRO A 38 5.41 8.89 -2.26
C PRO A 38 5.84 7.55 -2.84
N PHE A 39 5.32 6.44 -2.30
CA PHE A 39 5.58 5.11 -2.83
C PHE A 39 5.09 4.97 -4.28
N PHE A 40 3.85 5.37 -4.56
CA PHE A 40 3.29 5.35 -5.91
C PHE A 40 4.10 6.22 -6.88
N LYS A 41 4.54 7.39 -6.41
CA LYS A 41 5.40 8.27 -7.20
C LYS A 41 6.76 7.66 -7.53
N ARG A 42 7.38 6.91 -6.60
CA ARG A 42 8.64 6.19 -6.88
C ARG A 42 8.44 5.12 -7.95
N VAL A 43 7.37 4.34 -7.82
CA VAL A 43 6.99 3.30 -8.78
C VAL A 43 6.72 3.93 -10.16
N GLN A 44 5.95 5.02 -10.21
CA GLN A 44 5.66 5.78 -11.42
C GLN A 44 6.92 6.30 -12.11
N ASN A 45 7.84 6.92 -11.36
CA ASN A 45 9.07 7.48 -11.91
C ASN A 45 9.94 6.41 -12.57
N VAL A 46 9.97 5.19 -12.01
CA VAL A 46 10.79 4.08 -12.52
C VAL A 46 10.13 3.37 -13.70
N LEU A 47 8.80 3.24 -13.67
CA LEU A 47 8.04 2.66 -14.77
C LEU A 47 7.89 3.62 -15.96
N GLU A 48 8.00 4.93 -15.73
CA GLU A 48 7.77 5.99 -16.73
C GLU A 48 6.36 5.88 -17.37
N CYS A 49 5.36 5.57 -16.54
CA CYS A 49 3.99 5.28 -16.97
C CYS A 49 2.96 6.29 -16.43
N SER A 50 1.68 6.11 -16.78
CA SER A 50 0.60 6.92 -16.23
C SER A 50 0.39 6.67 -14.73
N GLU A 51 -0.30 7.60 -14.06
CA GLU A 51 -0.59 7.49 -12.62
C GLU A 51 -1.45 6.25 -12.32
N ASP A 52 -2.48 6.00 -13.13
CA ASP A 52 -3.38 4.84 -12.98
C ASP A 52 -2.63 3.49 -13.12
N GLU A 53 -1.70 3.41 -14.07
CA GLU A 53 -0.88 2.21 -14.28
C GLU A 53 0.12 2.01 -13.12
N ALA A 54 0.75 3.09 -12.67
CA ALA A 54 1.65 3.05 -11.52
C ALA A 54 0.93 2.64 -10.24
N GLU A 55 -0.27 3.17 -9.99
CA GLU A 55 -1.10 2.81 -8.85
C GLU A 55 -1.46 1.32 -8.88
N LYS A 56 -1.86 0.80 -10.05
CA LYS A 56 -2.15 -0.63 -10.22
C LYS A 56 -0.96 -1.51 -9.85
N VAL A 57 0.24 -1.18 -10.33
CA VAL A 57 1.46 -1.95 -10.02
C VAL A 57 1.82 -1.81 -8.55
N ALA A 58 1.77 -0.59 -8.02
CA ALA A 58 2.15 -0.33 -6.63
C ALA A 58 1.20 -1.02 -5.63
N LEU A 59 -0.11 -1.03 -5.89
CA LEU A 59 -1.07 -1.79 -5.09
C LEU A 59 -0.81 -3.30 -5.15
N ALA A 60 -0.40 -3.82 -6.32
CA ALA A 60 -0.01 -5.21 -6.44
C ALA A 60 1.26 -5.51 -5.63
N LEU A 61 2.27 -4.63 -5.65
CA LEU A 61 3.49 -4.77 -4.84
C LEU A 61 3.19 -4.71 -3.34
N ASP A 62 2.35 -3.78 -2.89
CA ASP A 62 1.92 -3.64 -1.49
C ASP A 62 1.15 -4.89 -1.01
N LYS A 63 0.31 -5.46 -1.87
CA LYS A 63 -0.38 -6.74 -1.60
C LYS A 63 0.59 -7.89 -1.31
N TYR A 64 1.76 -7.90 -1.96
CA TYR A 64 2.81 -8.90 -1.72
C TYR A 64 3.82 -8.47 -0.64
N PHE A 65 3.49 -7.48 0.19
CA PHE A 65 4.32 -7.01 1.31
C PHE A 65 5.68 -6.42 0.90
N VAL A 66 5.78 -5.87 -0.30
CA VAL A 66 6.94 -5.06 -0.67
C VAL A 66 6.97 -3.81 0.22
N PRO A 67 8.08 -3.52 0.93
CA PRO A 67 8.14 -2.39 1.84
C PRO A 67 7.87 -1.05 1.15
N LEU A 68 7.01 -0.23 1.77
CA LEU A 68 6.60 1.04 1.20
C LEU A 68 7.79 2.02 1.04
N GLU A 69 8.82 1.92 1.86
CA GLU A 69 10.03 2.76 1.79
C GLU A 69 11.10 2.24 0.81
N SER A 70 10.78 1.22 -0.01
CA SER A 70 11.73 0.70 -0.98
C SER A 70 12.08 1.72 -2.07
N GLU A 71 13.36 1.70 -2.45
CA GLU A 71 13.85 2.36 -3.65
C GLU A 71 13.76 1.40 -4.84
N PHE A 72 13.36 1.93 -5.99
CA PHE A 72 13.09 1.16 -7.20
C PHE A 72 14.08 1.52 -8.30
N TYR A 73 14.46 0.54 -9.10
CA TYR A 73 15.39 0.72 -10.21
C TYR A 73 14.92 -0.10 -11.42
N LYS A 74 15.14 0.45 -12.60
CA LYS A 74 14.87 -0.22 -13.88
C LYS A 74 16.10 -1.05 -14.26
N VAL A 75 15.89 -2.34 -14.48
CA VAL A 75 16.95 -3.27 -14.92
C VAL A 75 16.93 -3.36 -16.44
N ASP A 76 15.76 -3.70 -17.02
CA ASP A 76 15.54 -3.81 -18.46
C ASP A 76 14.16 -3.22 -18.85
N SER A 77 13.65 -3.54 -20.05
CA SER A 77 12.36 -3.06 -20.54
C SER A 77 11.16 -3.54 -19.72
N CYS A 78 11.23 -4.72 -19.11
CA CYS A 78 10.13 -5.32 -18.35
C CYS A 78 10.56 -5.81 -16.96
N ASN A 79 11.82 -5.63 -16.59
CA ASN A 79 12.41 -6.10 -15.34
C ASN A 79 12.86 -4.93 -14.48
N TYR A 80 12.59 -5.04 -13.20
CA TYR A 80 12.82 -4.01 -12.20
C TYR A 80 13.41 -4.64 -10.94
N SER A 81 14.20 -3.87 -10.22
CA SER A 81 14.69 -4.23 -8.90
C SER A 81 14.23 -3.20 -7.88
N PHE A 82 14.23 -3.62 -6.62
CA PHE A 82 14.03 -2.71 -5.51
C PHE A 82 14.90 -3.12 -4.33
N VAL A 83 15.24 -2.15 -3.50
CA VAL A 83 16.00 -2.33 -2.26
C VAL A 83 15.18 -1.73 -1.14
N ASP A 84 14.93 -2.52 -0.09
CA ASP A 84 14.23 -2.00 1.09
C ASP A 84 15.17 -1.20 2.01
N ALA A 85 14.59 -0.53 3.01
CA ALA A 85 15.37 0.23 3.98
C ALA A 85 16.31 -0.65 4.84
N GLY A 86 16.10 -1.96 4.87
CA GLY A 86 16.97 -2.94 5.52
C GLY A 86 18.11 -3.45 4.64
N GLY A 87 18.19 -3.01 3.37
CA GLY A 87 19.18 -3.48 2.40
C GLY A 87 18.84 -4.82 1.75
N LEU A 88 17.63 -5.34 1.95
CA LEU A 88 17.15 -6.53 1.27
C LEU A 88 16.72 -6.17 -0.15
N GLU A 89 17.19 -6.98 -1.09
CA GLU A 89 16.94 -6.78 -2.50
C GLU A 89 15.77 -7.65 -2.97
N GLY A 90 15.02 -7.10 -3.91
CA GLY A 90 13.98 -7.80 -4.63
C GLY A 90 14.00 -7.46 -6.10
N THR A 91 13.39 -8.33 -6.89
CA THR A 91 13.21 -8.14 -8.33
C THR A 91 11.78 -8.46 -8.70
N PHE A 92 11.25 -7.74 -9.67
CA PHE A 92 9.94 -8.02 -10.23
C PHE A 92 9.92 -7.74 -11.73
N SER A 93 8.97 -8.36 -12.42
CA SER A 93 8.73 -8.10 -13.83
C SER A 93 7.25 -7.87 -14.08
N ILE A 94 6.96 -7.10 -15.12
CA ILE A 94 5.60 -6.74 -15.53
C ILE A 94 5.35 -7.14 -16.98
N ASP A 95 4.09 -7.47 -17.28
CA ASP A 95 3.63 -7.64 -18.66
C ASP A 95 3.22 -6.29 -19.32
N GLN A 96 2.79 -6.35 -20.57
CA GLN A 96 2.32 -5.18 -21.34
C GLN A 96 1.06 -4.52 -20.75
N ASN A 97 0.35 -5.22 -19.86
CA ASN A 97 -0.85 -4.73 -19.19
C ASN A 97 -0.56 -4.28 -17.75
N TYR A 98 0.71 -4.10 -17.39
CA TYR A 98 1.16 -3.73 -16.04
C TYR A 98 0.73 -4.73 -14.95
N ASN A 99 0.64 -6.02 -15.28
CA ASN A 99 0.48 -7.07 -14.28
C ASN A 99 1.84 -7.61 -13.86
N ILE A 100 2.02 -7.87 -12.56
CA ILE A 100 3.24 -8.49 -12.04
C ILE A 100 3.28 -9.98 -12.46
N VAL A 101 4.34 -10.38 -13.17
CA VAL A 101 4.53 -11.73 -13.70
C VAL A 101 5.52 -12.55 -12.88
N SER A 102 6.50 -11.87 -12.28
CA SER A 102 7.43 -12.45 -11.31
C SER A 102 7.68 -11.42 -10.21
N LEU A 103 7.78 -11.89 -8.96
CA LEU A 103 8.17 -11.09 -7.82
C LEU A 103 9.00 -11.97 -6.87
N ILE A 104 10.29 -11.70 -6.81
CA ILE A 104 11.24 -12.38 -5.95
C ILE A 104 11.75 -11.38 -4.93
N TYR A 105 11.62 -11.70 -3.65
CA TYR A 105 12.11 -10.86 -2.57
C TYR A 105 12.98 -11.68 -1.63
N ASN A 106 14.24 -11.26 -1.44
CA ASN A 106 15.21 -12.00 -0.63
C ASN A 106 15.30 -13.50 -1.00
N GLY A 107 15.30 -13.80 -2.30
CA GLY A 107 15.35 -15.17 -2.83
C GLY A 107 14.06 -15.98 -2.74
N ILE A 108 12.96 -15.39 -2.27
CA ILE A 108 11.65 -16.04 -2.13
C ILE A 108 10.72 -15.54 -3.23
N ASP A 109 10.10 -16.46 -3.98
CA ASP A 109 9.04 -16.13 -4.94
C ASP A 109 7.72 -15.86 -4.22
N LEU A 110 7.35 -14.58 -4.14
CA LEU A 110 6.17 -14.12 -3.43
C LEU A 110 4.87 -14.40 -4.19
N LEU A 111 4.91 -14.52 -5.51
CA LEU A 111 3.72 -14.86 -6.29
C LEU A 111 3.28 -16.30 -6.06
N SER A 112 4.23 -17.20 -5.84
CA SER A 112 3.96 -18.62 -5.57
C SER A 112 3.39 -18.87 -4.17
N LEU A 113 3.67 -18.00 -3.20
CA LEU A 113 3.13 -18.12 -1.83
C LEU A 113 1.63 -17.89 -1.75
N HIS A 114 1.07 -17.07 -2.64
CA HIS A 114 -0.35 -16.69 -2.61
C HIS A 114 -1.27 -17.60 -3.45
N LYS A 115 -0.75 -18.70 -4.00
CA LYS A 115 -1.53 -19.68 -4.79
C LYS A 115 -2.26 -20.74 -3.94
N TYR A 116 -2.20 -20.65 -2.61
CA TYR A 116 -2.81 -21.60 -1.67
C TYR A 116 -3.78 -20.92 -0.70
#